data_AF-K1SV52-F1
#
_entry.id   AF-K1SV52-F1
#
_cell.length_a   1.000
_cell.length_b   1.000
_cell.length_c   1.000
_cell.angle_alpha   90.00
_cell.angle_beta   90.00
_cell.angle_gamma   90.00
#
_symmetry.space_group_name_H-M   'P 1'
#
loop_
_entity.id
_entity.type
_entity.pdbx_description
1 polymer ?
#
loop_
_entity_poly.entity_id
_entity_poly.type
_entity_poly.pdbx_seq_one_letter_code
_entity_poly.pdbx_strand_id
1 'polypeptide(L)'
;VKTLNKFYKDHPAFWQIDYSWEGFQWIVPDDSRQSVVAFLRKDANGKQILVVCNFNPVLREGYALGAPNSGTYKEILNSDDEAFGGAGTVHNKAVRSKKKPLHGFEQSITITLPPMSVLYFEVPAKRTRKTAEEKAAEKAAPKKASKTAKAEEKAPAKRGRKPKAEAAPAEEKAPAKRGRKPKAEAAPAEEKAP
;
A
#
# COMPACT_ATOMS: atom_id res chain seq x y z
N VAL A 1 15.13 17.77 -12.01
CA VAL A 1 16.42 17.25 -11.48
C VAL A 1 16.55 17.30 -9.95
N LYS A 2 16.47 18.45 -9.25
CA LYS A 2 16.75 18.55 -7.80
C LYS A 2 16.12 17.44 -6.93
N THR A 3 14.84 17.11 -7.15
CA THR A 3 14.11 16.05 -6.43
C THR A 3 14.70 14.66 -6.65
N LEU A 4 15.09 14.32 -7.88
CA LEU A 4 15.73 13.04 -8.21
C LEU A 4 17.10 12.91 -7.54
N ASN A 5 17.89 14.00 -7.50
CA ASN A 5 19.20 14.00 -6.82
C ASN A 5 19.07 13.87 -5.30
N LYS A 6 17.95 14.32 -4.71
CA LYS A 6 17.63 14.04 -3.30
C LYS A 6 17.20 12.58 -3.12
N PHE A 7 16.23 12.11 -3.92
CA PHE A 7 15.72 10.74 -3.91
C PHE A 7 16.85 9.70 -4.02
N TYR A 8 17.82 9.90 -4.93
CA TYR A 8 18.99 9.04 -5.06
C TYR A 8 19.82 8.93 -3.77
N LYS A 9 20.01 10.05 -3.04
CA LYS A 9 20.72 10.06 -1.75
C LYS A 9 19.89 9.40 -0.64
N ASP A 10 18.60 9.70 -0.59
CA ASP A 10 17.66 9.21 0.43
C ASP A 10 17.36 7.69 0.29
N HIS A 11 17.64 7.07 -0.85
CA HIS A 11 17.37 5.66 -1.15
C HIS A 11 18.65 4.84 -1.45
N PRO A 12 19.28 4.21 -0.44
CA PRO A 12 20.60 3.57 -0.61
C PRO A 12 20.65 2.36 -1.57
N ALA A 13 19.51 1.77 -1.92
CA ALA A 13 19.39 0.73 -2.96
C ALA A 13 19.93 1.16 -4.35
N PHE A 14 20.04 2.46 -4.61
CA PHE A 14 20.61 3.00 -5.85
C PHE A 14 22.13 3.15 -5.86
N TRP A 15 22.83 2.97 -4.72
CA TRP A 15 24.27 3.21 -4.65
C TRP A 15 25.07 2.27 -3.73
N GLN A 16 24.48 1.56 -2.76
CA GLN A 16 25.24 0.65 -1.88
C GLN A 16 25.76 -0.59 -2.62
N ILE A 17 24.96 -1.17 -3.49
CA ILE A 17 25.26 -2.43 -4.19
C ILE A 17 25.21 -2.21 -5.71
N ASP A 18 25.97 -1.23 -6.19
CA ASP A 18 26.01 -0.89 -7.63
C ASP A 18 26.99 -1.79 -8.41
N TYR A 19 28.04 -2.30 -7.74
CA TYR A 19 29.11 -3.12 -8.34
C TYR A 19 28.92 -4.64 -8.14
N SER A 20 27.74 -5.10 -7.73
CA SER A 20 27.45 -6.53 -7.51
C SER A 20 26.09 -6.94 -8.07
N TRP A 21 26.05 -8.11 -8.68
CA TRP A 21 24.84 -8.77 -9.20
C TRP A 21 23.73 -8.96 -8.17
N GLU A 22 24.04 -8.90 -6.87
CA GLU A 22 23.03 -8.99 -5.81
C GLU A 22 22.14 -7.73 -5.75
N GLY A 23 22.71 -6.56 -6.05
CA GLY A 23 22.04 -5.25 -5.96
C GLY A 23 21.05 -4.95 -7.07
N PHE A 24 21.07 -5.74 -8.14
CA PHE A 24 20.22 -5.61 -9.32
C PHE A 24 19.46 -6.92 -9.58
N GLN A 25 18.29 -6.87 -10.23
CA GLN A 25 17.60 -8.06 -10.75
C GLN A 25 16.52 -7.68 -11.78
N TRP A 26 16.55 -8.29 -12.96
CA TRP A 26 15.48 -8.13 -13.95
C TRP A 26 14.15 -8.76 -13.47
N ILE A 27 13.03 -8.15 -13.89
CA ILE A 27 11.69 -8.75 -13.85
C ILE A 27 11.15 -8.88 -15.28
N VAL A 28 11.19 -7.78 -16.05
CA VAL A 28 10.80 -7.75 -17.46
C VAL A 28 11.98 -7.16 -18.25
N PRO A 29 12.88 -8.01 -18.77
CA PRO A 29 13.97 -7.60 -19.66
C PRO A 29 13.58 -7.60 -21.14
N ASP A 30 12.45 -8.23 -21.51
CA ASP A 30 12.19 -8.74 -22.85
C ASP A 30 10.89 -8.22 -23.51
N ASP A 31 10.10 -7.37 -22.85
CA ASP A 31 8.88 -6.74 -23.44
C ASP A 31 9.19 -5.58 -24.40
N SER A 32 9.93 -5.95 -25.44
CA SER A 32 10.18 -5.18 -26.66
C SER A 32 8.90 -4.75 -27.38
N ARG A 33 7.80 -5.52 -27.25
CA ARG A 33 6.52 -5.24 -27.92
C ARG A 33 5.79 -4.05 -27.31
N GLN A 34 5.81 -3.93 -25.98
CA GLN A 34 5.23 -2.78 -25.29
C GLN A 34 6.25 -1.65 -25.05
N SER A 35 7.54 -1.93 -25.25
CA SER A 35 8.67 -1.05 -24.90
C SER A 35 8.74 -0.75 -23.40
N VAL A 36 8.43 -1.77 -22.58
CA VAL A 36 8.41 -1.67 -21.12
C VAL A 36 9.56 -2.50 -20.53
N VAL A 37 10.28 -1.90 -19.58
CA VAL A 37 11.42 -2.52 -18.90
C VAL A 37 11.20 -2.43 -17.40
N ALA A 38 11.35 -3.55 -16.68
CA ALA A 38 11.15 -3.59 -15.22
C ALA A 38 12.27 -4.34 -14.50
N PHE A 39 12.79 -3.74 -13.43
CA PHE A 39 13.89 -4.29 -12.62
C PHE A 39 13.78 -3.91 -11.14
N LEU A 40 14.55 -4.61 -10.31
CA LEU A 40 14.69 -4.38 -8.88
C LEU A 40 16.08 -3.83 -8.58
N ARG A 41 16.12 -2.83 -7.71
CA ARG A 41 17.31 -2.36 -7.00
C ARG A 41 17.25 -2.84 -5.55
N LYS A 42 18.35 -3.33 -4.99
CA LYS A 42 18.42 -3.87 -3.62
C LYS A 42 19.45 -3.11 -2.78
N ASP A 43 19.13 -2.97 -1.51
CA ASP A 43 19.95 -2.34 -0.47
C ASP A 43 20.60 -3.40 0.43
N ALA A 44 21.70 -3.08 1.12
CA ALA A 44 22.34 -4.02 2.06
C ALA A 44 21.42 -4.40 3.23
N ASN A 45 20.50 -3.50 3.61
CA ASN A 45 19.45 -3.76 4.61
C ASN A 45 18.29 -4.63 4.08
N GLY A 46 18.41 -5.21 2.87
CA GLY A 46 17.36 -6.02 2.25
C GLY A 46 16.13 -5.24 1.77
N LYS A 47 16.14 -3.90 1.85
CA LYS A 47 15.14 -3.05 1.18
C LYS A 47 15.26 -3.21 -0.33
N GLN A 48 14.13 -3.14 -1.03
CA GLN A 48 14.05 -3.30 -2.47
C GLN A 48 13.20 -2.18 -3.07
N ILE A 49 13.63 -1.65 -4.22
CA ILE A 49 12.89 -0.68 -5.02
C ILE A 49 12.66 -1.30 -6.40
N LEU A 50 11.41 -1.38 -6.79
CA LEU A 50 10.98 -1.75 -8.13
C LEU A 50 11.01 -0.50 -9.01
N VAL A 51 11.68 -0.59 -10.16
CA VAL A 51 11.69 0.45 -11.19
C VAL A 51 10.98 -0.11 -12.42
N VAL A 52 10.05 0.65 -12.99
CA VAL A 52 9.36 0.30 -14.24
C VAL A 52 9.42 1.50 -15.19
N CYS A 53 10.02 1.30 -16.35
CA CYS A 53 10.15 2.29 -17.40
C CYS A 53 9.21 1.94 -18.56
N ASN A 54 8.37 2.89 -18.99
CA ASN A 54 7.56 2.80 -20.20
C ASN A 54 8.15 3.73 -21.28
N PHE A 55 8.88 3.18 -22.26
CA PHE A 55 9.45 3.94 -23.37
C PHE A 55 8.48 4.10 -24.55
N ASN A 56 7.18 4.02 -24.28
CA ASN A 56 6.12 4.12 -25.27
C ASN A 56 5.27 5.37 -25.01
N PRO A 57 4.90 6.17 -26.03
CA PRO A 57 4.02 7.33 -25.89
C PRO A 57 2.55 6.97 -25.63
N VAL A 58 2.20 5.69 -25.53
CA VAL A 58 0.84 5.21 -25.20
C VAL A 58 0.71 4.97 -23.69
N LEU A 59 -0.37 5.49 -23.10
CA LEU A 59 -0.84 5.19 -21.75
C LEU A 59 -1.24 3.71 -21.63
N ARG A 60 -0.74 2.99 -20.61
CA ARG A 60 -0.99 1.55 -20.45
C ARG A 60 -1.70 1.25 -19.14
N GLU A 61 -3.02 1.18 -19.19
CA GLU A 61 -3.83 0.74 -18.05
C GLU A 61 -3.73 -0.78 -17.85
N GLY A 62 -3.80 -1.23 -16.58
CA GLY A 62 -3.91 -2.66 -16.26
C GLY A 62 -2.66 -3.50 -16.56
N TYR A 63 -1.50 -2.88 -16.82
CA TYR A 63 -0.24 -3.58 -17.07
C TYR A 63 0.15 -4.46 -15.88
N ALA A 64 0.43 -5.74 -16.13
CA ALA A 64 0.71 -6.73 -15.10
C ALA A 64 2.17 -7.18 -15.17
N LEU A 65 2.88 -7.18 -14.04
CA LEU A 65 4.28 -7.62 -13.95
C LEU A 65 4.55 -8.44 -12.68
N GLY A 66 5.64 -9.22 -12.70
CA GLY A 66 6.02 -10.12 -11.62
C GLY A 66 6.42 -9.40 -10.33
N ALA A 67 5.95 -9.88 -9.19
CA ALA A 67 6.11 -9.24 -7.90
C ALA A 67 6.91 -10.14 -6.93
N PRO A 68 8.15 -9.76 -6.51
CA PRO A 68 8.98 -10.63 -5.65
C PRO A 68 8.41 -10.91 -4.26
N ASN A 69 7.64 -9.97 -3.68
CA ASN A 69 7.18 -10.04 -2.29
C ASN A 69 5.67 -9.78 -2.22
N SER A 70 4.93 -10.61 -1.47
CA SER A 70 3.49 -10.37 -1.27
C SER A 70 3.25 -9.18 -0.32
N GLY A 71 2.48 -8.18 -0.76
CA GLY A 71 2.09 -7.03 0.06
C GLY A 71 1.52 -5.87 -0.75
N THR A 72 1.66 -4.67 -0.20
CA THR A 72 1.32 -3.40 -0.86
C THR A 72 2.60 -2.72 -1.32
N TYR A 73 2.71 -2.47 -2.61
CA TYR A 73 3.74 -1.65 -3.23
C TYR A 73 3.29 -0.19 -3.16
N LYS A 74 4.20 0.71 -2.80
CA LYS A 74 3.93 2.16 -2.76
C LYS A 74 4.69 2.85 -3.88
N GLU A 75 4.00 3.62 -4.72
CA GLU A 75 4.64 4.58 -5.60
C GLU A 75 5.38 5.61 -4.72
N ILE A 76 6.69 5.81 -4.97
CA ILE A 76 7.58 6.71 -4.20
C ILE A 76 8.16 7.84 -5.05
N LEU A 77 8.17 7.66 -6.37
CA LEU A 77 8.48 8.70 -7.35
C LEU A 77 7.86 8.30 -8.69
N ASN A 78 7.26 9.26 -9.39
CA ASN A 78 6.73 9.14 -10.74
C ASN A 78 7.31 10.27 -11.59
N SER A 79 7.84 9.98 -12.79
CA SER A 79 8.34 11.04 -13.68
C SER A 79 7.24 11.83 -14.40
N ASP A 80 6.02 11.31 -14.44
CA ASP A 80 4.84 11.94 -15.06
C ASP A 80 4.09 12.89 -14.11
N ASP A 81 4.51 13.06 -12.85
CA ASP A 81 3.87 14.01 -11.93
C ASP A 81 3.95 15.46 -12.50
N GLU A 82 2.91 16.26 -12.31
CA GLU A 82 2.82 17.66 -12.77
C GLU A 82 4.04 18.49 -12.30
N ALA A 83 4.56 18.18 -11.12
CA ALA A 83 5.74 18.82 -10.52
C ALA A 83 7.05 18.62 -11.32
N PHE A 84 7.06 17.74 -12.32
CA PHE A 84 8.16 17.53 -13.27
C PHE A 84 7.81 17.97 -14.71
N GLY A 85 6.60 18.45 -14.95
CA GLY A 85 6.09 18.78 -16.28
C GLY A 85 5.44 17.60 -17.03
N GLY A 86 5.13 16.51 -16.33
CA GLY A 86 4.29 15.42 -16.87
C GLY A 86 2.80 15.72 -16.77
N ALA A 87 1.97 14.77 -17.19
CA ALA A 87 0.52 14.91 -17.29
C ALA A 87 -0.23 14.73 -15.96
N GLY A 88 0.42 14.26 -14.90
CA GLY A 88 -0.15 14.08 -13.55
C GLY A 88 -1.33 13.11 -13.45
N THR A 89 -1.71 12.47 -14.55
CA THR A 89 -3.02 11.84 -14.70
C THR A 89 -3.06 10.44 -14.06
N VAL A 90 -1.89 9.85 -13.78
CA VAL A 90 -1.74 8.49 -13.27
C VAL A 90 -1.04 8.50 -11.91
N HIS A 91 -1.69 7.93 -10.89
CA HIS A 91 -1.07 7.65 -9.58
C HIS A 91 -1.45 6.26 -9.08
N ASN A 92 -0.48 5.36 -8.94
CA ASN A 92 -0.72 3.98 -8.51
C ASN A 92 -0.78 3.87 -6.98
N LYS A 93 -1.81 4.48 -6.38
CA LYS A 93 -1.99 4.56 -4.93
C LYS A 93 -2.29 3.18 -4.32
N ALA A 94 -1.31 2.63 -3.60
CA ALA A 94 -1.38 1.39 -2.81
C ALA A 94 -1.68 0.09 -3.60
N VAL A 95 -0.89 -0.15 -4.64
CA VAL A 95 -0.93 -1.38 -5.48
C VAL A 95 -0.74 -2.64 -4.63
N ARG A 96 -1.68 -3.58 -4.67
CA ARG A 96 -1.58 -4.85 -3.93
C ARG A 96 -1.17 -6.00 -4.85
N SER A 97 -0.23 -6.83 -4.39
CA SER A 97 0.13 -8.08 -5.05
C SER A 97 -1.04 -9.07 -5.08
N LYS A 98 -1.28 -9.70 -6.23
CA LYS A 98 -2.24 -10.78 -6.43
C LYS A 98 -1.49 -12.12 -6.53
N LYS A 99 -2.10 -13.20 -6.04
CA LYS A 99 -1.61 -14.59 -6.21
C LYS A 99 -1.85 -15.09 -7.65
N LYS A 100 -1.17 -14.49 -8.62
CA LYS A 100 -1.13 -14.95 -10.01
C LYS A 100 0.34 -14.96 -10.44
N PRO A 101 0.92 -16.13 -10.77
CA PRO A 101 2.32 -16.20 -11.15
C PRO A 101 2.57 -15.51 -12.49
N LEU A 102 3.69 -14.80 -12.60
CA LEU A 102 4.08 -14.02 -13.78
C LEU A 102 5.58 -13.70 -13.77
N HIS A 103 6.25 -13.72 -14.92
CA HIS A 103 7.70 -13.47 -15.07
C HIS A 103 8.59 -14.22 -14.07
N GLY A 104 8.28 -15.49 -13.78
CA GLY A 104 9.03 -16.32 -12.83
C GLY A 104 8.74 -16.08 -11.34
N PHE A 105 7.84 -15.15 -10.98
CA PHE A 105 7.43 -14.89 -9.61
C PHE A 105 6.06 -15.51 -9.30
N GLU A 106 5.82 -15.92 -8.05
CA GLU A 106 4.52 -16.47 -7.59
C GLU A 106 3.39 -15.43 -7.56
N GLN A 107 3.75 -14.15 -7.41
CA GLN A 107 2.82 -13.03 -7.31
C GLN A 107 2.99 -12.11 -8.51
N SER A 108 1.96 -11.32 -8.81
CA SER A 108 2.03 -10.21 -9.75
C SER A 108 1.31 -8.98 -9.20
N ILE A 109 1.71 -7.81 -9.65
CA ILE A 109 0.98 -6.55 -9.45
C ILE A 109 0.30 -6.12 -10.74
N THR A 110 -0.68 -5.23 -10.62
CA THR A 110 -1.35 -4.57 -11.75
C THR A 110 -1.21 -3.07 -11.55
N ILE A 111 -0.64 -2.37 -12.52
CA ILE A 111 -0.38 -0.92 -12.48
C ILE A 111 -0.79 -0.26 -13.78
N THR A 112 -1.04 1.05 -13.74
CA THR A 112 -1.15 1.89 -14.93
C THR A 112 0.21 2.56 -15.16
N LEU A 113 0.75 2.44 -16.37
CA LEU A 113 1.98 3.13 -16.78
C LEU A 113 1.62 4.39 -17.59
N PRO A 114 1.95 5.60 -17.11
CA PRO A 114 1.84 6.80 -17.94
C PRO A 114 2.78 6.72 -19.17
N PRO A 115 2.50 7.48 -20.24
CA PRO A 115 3.34 7.48 -21.44
C PRO A 115 4.74 8.04 -21.15
N MET A 116 5.78 7.50 -21.82
CA MET A 116 7.17 7.97 -21.74
C MET A 116 7.70 8.19 -20.30
N SER A 117 7.31 7.32 -19.37
CA SER A 117 7.47 7.54 -17.92
C SER A 117 8.37 6.51 -17.23
N VAL A 118 8.85 6.87 -16.03
CA VAL A 118 9.51 5.96 -15.09
C VAL A 118 8.81 6.04 -13.73
N LEU A 119 8.33 4.89 -13.27
CA LEU A 119 7.72 4.70 -11.95
C LEU A 119 8.68 3.98 -11.01
N TYR A 120 8.76 4.47 -9.77
CA TYR A 120 9.52 3.87 -8.70
C TYR A 120 8.58 3.42 -7.59
N PHE A 121 8.70 2.16 -7.16
CA PHE A 121 7.88 1.55 -6.12
C PHE A 121 8.72 1.00 -4.96
N GLU A 122 8.41 1.41 -3.73
CA GLU A 122 8.90 0.71 -2.53
C GLU A 122 8.27 -0.69 -2.49
N VAL A 123 9.11 -1.72 -2.50
CA VAL A 123 8.68 -3.12 -2.41
C VAL A 123 8.42 -3.46 -0.93
N PRO A 124 7.28 -4.09 -0.60
CA PRO A 124 7.02 -4.52 0.78
C PRO A 124 8.09 -5.54 1.23
N ALA A 125 8.59 -5.38 2.45
CA ALA A 125 9.56 -6.31 3.04
C ALA A 125 9.04 -7.76 3.02
N LYS A 126 9.94 -8.74 2.81
CA LYS A 126 9.60 -10.16 2.80
C LYS A 126 8.97 -10.58 4.13
N ARG A 127 7.64 -10.70 4.15
CA ARG A 127 6.93 -11.42 5.22
C ARG A 127 7.22 -12.90 5.09
N THR A 128 8.27 -13.36 5.75
CA THR A 128 8.44 -14.77 6.08
C THR A 128 7.20 -15.25 6.81
N ARG A 129 6.30 -15.94 6.10
CA ARG A 129 5.28 -16.75 6.76
C ARG A 129 6.02 -17.87 7.47
N LYS A 130 6.20 -17.72 8.79
CA LYS A 130 6.48 -18.84 9.70
C LYS A 130 5.53 -19.98 9.31
N THR A 131 6.08 -21.09 8.81
CA THR A 131 5.31 -22.15 8.14
C THR A 131 4.24 -22.69 9.09
N ALA A 132 3.08 -23.10 8.54
CA ALA A 132 1.94 -23.51 9.36
C ALA A 132 2.26 -24.67 10.32
N GLU A 133 3.23 -25.52 9.96
CA GLU A 133 3.77 -26.60 10.79
C GLU A 133 4.32 -26.12 12.13
N GLU A 134 5.09 -25.01 12.18
CA GLU A 134 5.68 -24.55 13.43
C GLU A 134 4.62 -23.96 14.39
N LYS A 135 3.46 -23.52 13.86
CA LYS A 135 2.28 -23.16 14.66
C LYS A 135 1.37 -24.35 14.99
N ALA A 136 1.56 -25.50 14.36
CA ALA A 136 0.92 -26.76 14.75
C ALA A 136 1.68 -27.43 15.90
N ALA A 137 3.02 -27.48 15.82
CA ALA A 137 3.89 -28.06 16.85
C ALA A 137 3.68 -27.41 18.23
N GLU A 138 3.62 -26.07 18.30
CA GLU A 138 3.42 -25.31 19.55
C GLU A 138 2.06 -25.61 20.24
N LYS A 139 1.07 -26.14 19.52
CA LYS A 139 -0.25 -26.50 20.04
C LYS A 139 -0.42 -27.97 20.43
N ALA A 140 0.59 -28.82 20.22
CA ALA A 140 0.47 -30.27 20.36
C ALA A 140 0.92 -30.85 21.73
N ALA A 141 1.29 -30.01 22.71
CA ALA A 141 1.70 -30.47 24.04
C ALA A 141 0.49 -30.77 24.95
N PRO A 142 0.31 -32.01 25.45
CA PRO A 142 -0.90 -32.41 26.17
C PRO A 142 -0.90 -32.01 27.65
N LYS A 143 -1.97 -31.35 28.10
CA LYS A 143 -2.23 -31.13 29.54
C LYS A 143 -2.68 -32.44 30.22
N LYS A 144 -1.75 -33.21 30.78
CA LYS A 144 -2.09 -34.18 31.85
C LYS A 144 -2.18 -33.46 33.20
N ALA A 145 -3.09 -33.94 34.05
CA ALA A 145 -3.46 -33.27 35.29
C ALA A 145 -2.67 -33.78 36.51
N SER A 146 -2.55 -32.92 37.53
CA SER A 146 -2.46 -33.32 38.93
C SER A 146 -3.52 -32.55 39.73
N LYS A 147 -4.09 -33.18 40.77
CA LYS A 147 -5.29 -32.69 41.47
C LYS A 147 -5.34 -33.21 42.92
N THR A 148 -4.89 -32.40 43.87
CA THR A 148 -5.04 -32.56 45.34
C THR A 148 -4.80 -31.19 45.99
N ALA A 149 -5.78 -30.59 46.68
CA ALA A 149 -6.08 -30.70 48.13
C ALA A 149 -5.24 -29.72 49.00
N LYS A 150 -5.73 -29.07 50.08
CA LYS A 150 -7.06 -29.01 50.75
C LYS A 150 -7.06 -27.88 51.85
N ALA A 151 -8.24 -27.29 52.16
CA ALA A 151 -8.59 -26.44 53.34
C ALA A 151 -7.90 -25.03 53.44
N GLU A 152 -8.63 -23.91 53.62
CA GLU A 152 -9.07 -23.19 54.87
C GLU A 152 -7.91 -22.48 55.63
N GLU A 153 -8.04 -21.27 56.21
CA GLU A 153 -9.15 -20.68 57.01
C GLU A 153 -9.33 -19.12 56.85
N LYS A 154 -10.34 -18.56 57.56
CA LYS A 154 -10.84 -17.17 57.77
C LYS A 154 -9.73 -16.09 57.89
N ALA A 155 -9.86 -14.82 57.43
CA ALA A 155 -10.93 -13.80 57.56
C ALA A 155 -11.10 -13.21 58.99
N PRO A 156 -11.77 -12.05 59.20
CA PRO A 156 -12.45 -11.11 58.29
C PRO A 156 -11.75 -9.70 58.32
N ALA A 157 -12.31 -8.47 58.31
CA ALA A 157 -13.68 -7.92 58.33
C ALA A 157 -13.76 -6.40 57.95
N LYS A 158 -14.94 -5.93 57.49
CA LYS A 158 -15.44 -4.51 57.50
C LYS A 158 -14.73 -3.53 56.51
N ARG A 159 -15.30 -2.43 55.95
CA ARG A 159 -16.64 -1.76 55.92
C ARG A 159 -16.69 -0.87 54.64
N GLY A 160 -17.79 -0.52 53.94
CA GLY A 160 -19.19 -0.98 53.95
C GLY A 160 -20.18 0.04 53.35
N ARG A 161 -20.93 -0.33 52.28
CA ARG A 161 -22.11 0.34 51.62
C ARG A 161 -21.94 1.63 50.76
N LYS A 162 -22.11 1.44 49.43
CA LYS A 162 -23.06 2.05 48.43
C LYS A 162 -24.27 2.89 48.97
N PRO A 163 -25.10 3.61 48.15
CA PRO A 163 -25.04 3.95 46.68
C PRO A 163 -25.59 5.37 46.24
N LYS A 164 -25.59 5.66 44.91
CA LYS A 164 -26.52 6.58 44.14
C LYS A 164 -26.49 8.11 44.46
N ALA A 165 -27.00 9.07 43.64
CA ALA A 165 -27.38 9.16 42.20
C ALA A 165 -27.62 10.65 41.78
N GLU A 166 -27.76 10.92 40.46
CA GLU A 166 -28.44 12.11 39.83
C GLU A 166 -27.81 13.53 40.06
N ALA A 167 -28.04 14.59 39.25
CA ALA A 167 -28.88 14.84 38.04
C ALA A 167 -28.21 15.88 37.07
N ALA A 168 -28.92 16.28 35.99
CA ALA A 168 -28.59 17.40 35.07
C ALA A 168 -29.73 18.46 35.05
N PRO A 169 -29.50 19.72 34.58
CA PRO A 169 -30.02 20.27 33.29
C PRO A 169 -28.95 21.06 32.46
N ALA A 170 -29.05 21.43 31.17
CA ALA A 170 -30.03 22.20 30.32
C ALA A 170 -29.97 23.76 30.50
N GLU A 171 -30.39 24.70 29.61
CA GLU A 171 -31.08 24.72 28.28
C GLU A 171 -30.14 24.65 27.01
N GLU A 172 -30.47 25.44 25.96
CA GLU A 172 -29.93 25.62 24.59
C GLU A 172 -30.35 27.03 24.06
N LYS A 173 -29.65 27.65 23.08
CA LYS A 173 -30.26 28.68 22.18
C LYS A 173 -29.50 28.99 20.87
N ALA A 174 -30.10 28.60 19.76
CA ALA A 174 -29.94 29.11 18.39
C ALA A 174 -31.12 30.08 18.07
N PRO A 175 -31.69 30.21 16.83
CA PRO A 175 -31.22 29.95 15.46
C PRO A 175 -31.30 31.27 14.62
N ALA A 176 -31.78 31.47 13.37
CA ALA A 176 -32.42 30.62 12.34
C ALA A 176 -32.49 31.28 10.93
N LYS A 177 -32.38 30.46 9.86
CA LYS A 177 -32.92 30.69 8.47
C LYS A 177 -32.17 31.78 7.65
N ARG A 178 -32.26 31.97 6.32
CA ARG A 178 -33.07 31.45 5.16
C ARG A 178 -32.24 31.69 3.87
N GLY A 179 -32.22 30.90 2.78
CA GLY A 179 -32.91 29.66 2.40
C GLY A 179 -33.65 29.76 1.04
N ARG A 180 -33.16 29.15 -0.07
CA ARG A 180 -33.86 29.08 -1.38
C ARG A 180 -33.45 27.87 -2.25
N LYS A 181 -34.34 27.44 -3.17
CA LYS A 181 -34.19 26.32 -4.14
C LYS A 181 -33.46 26.75 -5.44
N PRO A 182 -33.01 25.82 -6.31
CA PRO A 182 -32.35 26.13 -7.58
C PRO A 182 -33.32 26.69 -8.64
N LYS A 183 -32.77 27.32 -9.69
CA LYS A 183 -33.48 27.72 -10.91
C LYS A 183 -32.81 27.04 -12.11
N ALA A 184 -33.60 26.66 -13.12
CA ALA A 184 -33.12 26.20 -14.42
C ALA A 184 -33.67 27.11 -15.53
N GLU A 185 -32.80 27.54 -16.43
CA GLU A 185 -33.01 28.26 -17.70
C GLU A 185 -31.58 28.53 -18.25
N ALA A 186 -31.30 28.51 -19.55
CA ALA A 186 -32.05 28.01 -20.70
C ALA A 186 -31.06 27.57 -21.80
N ALA A 187 -31.50 26.75 -22.74
CA ALA A 187 -30.80 26.49 -24.00
C ALA A 187 -31.58 27.11 -25.16
N PRO A 188 -30.93 27.75 -26.16
CA PRO A 188 -31.56 28.09 -27.42
C PRO A 188 -31.64 26.86 -28.34
N ALA A 189 -32.64 26.86 -29.22
CA ALA A 189 -32.83 25.89 -30.30
C ALA A 189 -31.73 26.10 -31.38
N GLU A 190 -31.24 25.02 -32.01
CA GLU A 190 -31.72 24.49 -33.30
C GLU A 190 -31.30 25.32 -34.53
N GLU A 191 -30.40 24.75 -35.34
CA GLU A 191 -30.36 25.01 -36.78
C GLU A 191 -30.23 23.66 -37.50
N LYS A 192 -31.04 23.45 -38.55
CA LYS A 192 -31.09 22.22 -39.35
C LYS A 192 -30.65 22.49 -40.78
N ALA A 193 -29.75 21.64 -41.29
CA ALA A 193 -29.58 21.34 -42.72
C ALA A 193 -29.15 22.56 -43.59
N PRO A 194 -28.97 22.44 -44.92
CA PRO A 194 -29.06 21.24 -45.77
C PRO A 194 -27.97 20.20 -45.48
#